data_AF-A0A536AIN7-F1
#
_entry.id   AF-A0A536AIN7-F1
#
_cell.length_a   1.000
_cell.length_b   1.000
_cell.length_c   1.000
_cell.angle_alpha   90.00
_cell.angle_beta   90.00
_cell.angle_gamma   90.00
#
_symmetry.space_group_name_H-M   'P 1'
#
loop_
_entity.id
_entity.type
_entity.pdbx_description
1 polymer ?
#
loop_
_entity_poly.entity_id
_entity_poly.type
_entity_poly.pdbx_seq_one_letter_code
_entity_poly.pdbx_strand_id
1 'polypeptide(L)'
;RVKKKLFNKVLIANRGEIAIRVMRACRELGIATAAVYSDADRSAIHVRYADEAHHIGGAAATDSYLQLERIVSVASDCGADAIHPGYGFLAEKAAFPDACDAAGIKFIGPPGSAMRALSSKLAARELARRNGVPVTPGSGAVDAGSAMQAAREIGFPVMLKPSGGGGGIGMKVVESEHELAAAIESTAQAARSAFGDATIYLERYVRSPRHIEIQVICDSHGHAVHLGERECSIQRRHQKIMEETPSPAITGELRAEMGAAAIRAAVAAGYVNAGTVEFIFSDGEFYFLEVNARLQVEHPITEAVTGIDLVKEQIRVAAGLELSFSQQDVIWHGHAIEMRINAEDPLRKFIPNPKRIARWVAPAGPGVRVDSGFGPGSDVPPNYDSLVAKLIVHGSDRAEAISRASRALREFVLVGPATTIPYHRAILENGDFRAGNLSTRFIEDHPQLIEQAKTFAADQSPFDYAPRSSCCARTRFGFPTASKRCTPSSRIPTRPSSSRTSPTATRCSCASGATRGRRRRGRCLRERSTATRSRSRAPGASWPRKPGWWRSATSSSAWCTAPHFFPVEPTSSWPKSWRSRSGARRHTSRTWRCSACPSPRRGVRRSTGRSSTPGRSRRCAAPPTP
;
A
#
# COMPACT_ATOMS: atom_id res chain seq x y z
N ARG A 1 -31.91 8.27 -21.30
CA ARG A 1 -30.62 8.96 -21.05
C ARG A 1 -29.51 8.06 -21.57
N VAL A 2 -28.62 8.55 -22.43
CA VAL A 2 -27.37 7.83 -22.74
C VAL A 2 -26.53 7.81 -21.46
N LYS A 3 -26.01 6.65 -21.03
CA LYS A 3 -25.00 6.63 -19.96
C LYS A 3 -23.77 7.32 -20.52
N LYS A 4 -23.32 8.42 -19.88
CA LYS A 4 -22.06 9.09 -20.20
C LYS A 4 -20.95 8.05 -19.98
N LYS A 5 -20.37 7.51 -21.05
CA LYS A 5 -19.29 6.51 -20.96
C LYS A 5 -18.08 7.22 -20.33
N LEU A 6 -17.49 6.60 -19.31
CA LEU A 6 -16.40 7.21 -18.53
C LEU A 6 -15.17 7.43 -19.42
N PHE A 7 -14.57 6.32 -19.84
CA PHE A 7 -13.50 6.23 -20.82
C PHE A 7 -13.78 5.02 -21.73
N ASN A 8 -13.14 4.96 -22.89
CA ASN A 8 -13.10 3.77 -23.74
C ASN A 8 -11.97 2.84 -23.29
N LYS A 9 -10.80 3.42 -23.03
CA LYS A 9 -9.57 2.74 -22.66
C LYS A 9 -8.79 3.56 -21.62
N VAL A 10 -8.25 2.90 -20.62
CA VAL A 10 -7.29 3.45 -19.65
C VAL A 10 -5.95 2.76 -19.82
N LEU A 11 -4.86 3.52 -19.88
CA LEU A 11 -3.51 2.98 -19.73
C LEU A 11 -3.08 3.02 -18.27
N ILE A 12 -2.50 1.93 -17.78
CA ILE A 12 -2.01 1.83 -16.40
C ILE A 12 -0.49 1.94 -16.42
N ALA A 13 0.01 3.11 -16.03
CA ALA A 13 1.44 3.47 -16.02
C ALA A 13 2.17 2.90 -14.79
N ASN A 14 1.95 1.61 -14.49
CA ASN A 14 2.50 0.92 -13.32
C ASN A 14 2.60 -0.60 -13.58
N ARG A 15 2.92 -1.38 -12.55
CA ARG A 15 3.17 -2.83 -12.61
C ARG A 15 2.55 -3.59 -11.43
N GLY A 16 2.65 -4.91 -11.45
CA GLY A 16 2.41 -5.75 -10.27
C GLY A 16 0.97 -5.69 -9.75
N GLU A 17 0.80 -5.66 -8.41
CA GLU A 17 -0.52 -5.73 -7.78
C GLU A 17 -1.40 -4.52 -8.14
N ILE A 18 -0.86 -3.30 -8.05
CA ILE A 18 -1.62 -2.07 -8.28
C ILE A 18 -2.09 -1.96 -9.73
N ALA A 19 -1.30 -2.45 -10.68
CA ALA A 19 -1.74 -2.53 -12.07
C ALA A 19 -2.98 -3.43 -12.22
N ILE A 20 -2.99 -4.60 -11.58
CA ILE A 20 -4.13 -5.51 -11.60
C ILE A 20 -5.32 -4.93 -10.80
N ARG A 21 -5.09 -4.28 -9.67
CA ARG A 21 -6.12 -3.60 -8.86
C ARG A 21 -6.87 -2.53 -9.66
N VAL A 22 -6.16 -1.75 -10.48
CA VAL A 22 -6.76 -0.76 -11.38
C VAL A 22 -7.49 -1.44 -12.55
N MET A 23 -6.86 -2.41 -13.22
CA MET A 23 -7.48 -3.08 -14.36
C MET A 23 -8.76 -3.85 -13.99
N ARG A 24 -8.86 -4.40 -12.77
CA ARG A 24 -10.10 -4.95 -12.21
C ARG A 24 -11.22 -3.90 -12.19
N ALA A 25 -10.95 -2.72 -11.60
CA ALA A 25 -11.91 -1.61 -11.55
C ALA A 25 -12.32 -1.12 -12.96
N CYS A 26 -11.37 -0.99 -13.89
CA CYS A 26 -11.66 -0.65 -15.29
C CYS A 26 -12.57 -1.69 -15.96
N ARG A 27 -12.27 -2.99 -15.82
CA ARG A 27 -13.04 -4.07 -16.44
C ARG A 27 -14.45 -4.18 -15.85
N GLU A 28 -14.61 -3.98 -14.54
CA GLU A 28 -15.93 -3.89 -13.88
C GLU A 28 -16.74 -2.64 -14.29
N LEU A 29 -16.08 -1.55 -14.68
CA LEU A 29 -16.70 -0.35 -15.25
C LEU A 29 -16.96 -0.45 -16.77
N GLY A 30 -16.54 -1.54 -17.43
CA GLY A 30 -16.68 -1.72 -18.88
C GLY A 30 -15.69 -0.88 -19.72
N ILE A 31 -14.51 -0.62 -19.16
CA ILE A 31 -13.42 0.17 -19.76
C ILE A 31 -12.27 -0.76 -20.14
N ALA A 32 -11.74 -0.64 -21.36
CA ALA A 32 -10.60 -1.42 -21.82
C ALA A 32 -9.29 -0.97 -21.15
N THR A 33 -8.28 -1.85 -21.14
CA THR A 33 -7.07 -1.69 -20.34
C THR A 33 -5.79 -1.92 -21.15
N ALA A 34 -4.87 -0.95 -21.06
CA ALA A 34 -3.53 -1.06 -21.62
C ALA A 34 -2.48 -1.12 -20.49
N ALA A 35 -1.63 -2.14 -20.50
CA ALA A 35 -0.50 -2.24 -19.57
C ALA A 35 0.82 -1.78 -20.20
N VAL A 36 1.74 -1.30 -19.37
CA VAL A 36 3.14 -1.07 -19.78
C VAL A 36 4.10 -2.02 -19.04
N TYR A 37 5.13 -2.49 -19.75
CA TYR A 37 6.09 -3.45 -19.20
C TYR A 37 7.54 -3.22 -19.62
N SER A 38 8.45 -3.50 -18.69
CA SER A 38 9.90 -3.57 -18.94
C SER A 38 10.32 -4.96 -19.41
N ASP A 39 11.56 -5.12 -19.83
CA ASP A 39 12.17 -6.45 -20.08
C ASP A 39 12.05 -7.41 -18.89
N ALA A 40 12.11 -6.93 -17.65
CA ALA A 40 11.98 -7.75 -16.44
C ALA A 40 10.53 -8.19 -16.15
N ASP A 41 9.53 -7.39 -16.57
CA ASP A 41 8.12 -7.71 -16.40
C ASP A 41 7.48 -8.38 -17.62
N ARG A 42 8.25 -8.71 -18.66
CA ARG A 42 7.79 -9.32 -19.93
C ARG A 42 6.89 -10.55 -19.76
N SER A 43 7.01 -11.29 -18.66
CA SER A 43 6.19 -12.47 -18.33
C SER A 43 5.21 -12.27 -17.17
N ALA A 44 5.16 -11.08 -16.55
CA ALA A 44 4.40 -10.79 -15.34
C ALA A 44 2.87 -10.85 -15.55
N ILE A 45 2.12 -11.00 -14.45
CA ILE A 45 0.66 -11.25 -14.54
C ILE A 45 -0.10 -10.02 -15.05
N HIS A 46 0.33 -8.79 -14.71
CA HIS A 46 -0.36 -7.58 -15.16
C HIS A 46 -0.32 -7.44 -16.70
N VAL A 47 0.79 -7.83 -17.33
CA VAL A 47 0.96 -7.86 -18.80
C VAL A 47 -0.01 -8.83 -19.47
N ARG A 48 -0.38 -9.92 -18.78
CA ARG A 48 -1.32 -10.94 -19.28
C ARG A 48 -2.79 -10.66 -18.93
N TYR A 49 -3.03 -9.76 -17.98
CA TYR A 49 -4.38 -9.42 -17.50
C TYR A 49 -5.05 -8.33 -18.34
N ALA A 50 -4.23 -7.40 -18.85
CA ALA A 50 -4.65 -6.30 -19.70
C ALA A 50 -5.24 -6.78 -21.03
N ASP A 51 -6.04 -5.92 -21.68
CA ASP A 51 -6.59 -6.20 -23.00
C ASP A 51 -5.54 -5.95 -24.11
N GLU A 52 -4.55 -5.10 -23.84
CA GLU A 52 -3.32 -4.92 -24.62
C GLU A 52 -2.12 -4.58 -23.72
N ALA A 53 -0.88 -4.80 -24.19
CA ALA A 53 0.32 -4.48 -23.41
C ALA A 53 1.51 -4.02 -24.26
N HIS A 54 2.19 -2.97 -23.79
CA HIS A 54 3.22 -2.25 -24.54
C HIS A 54 4.58 -2.31 -23.83
N HIS A 55 5.63 -2.63 -24.60
CA HIS A 55 7.00 -2.65 -24.08
C HIS A 55 7.55 -1.22 -23.95
N ILE A 56 8.00 -0.84 -22.76
CA ILE A 56 8.52 0.50 -22.46
C ILE A 56 10.02 0.52 -22.13
N GLY A 57 10.77 -0.58 -22.29
CA GLY A 57 12.24 -0.57 -22.26
C GLY A 57 12.88 -1.42 -21.17
N GLY A 58 14.12 -1.05 -20.82
CA GLY A 58 15.02 -1.88 -20.02
C GLY A 58 14.54 -2.18 -18.59
N ALA A 59 15.13 -3.21 -17.99
CA ALA A 59 14.76 -3.69 -16.66
C ALA A 59 14.92 -2.65 -15.53
N ALA A 60 15.86 -1.69 -15.64
CA ALA A 60 15.96 -0.61 -14.67
C ALA A 60 14.76 0.35 -14.80
N ALA A 61 14.20 0.82 -13.67
CA ALA A 61 13.05 1.73 -13.68
C ALA A 61 13.36 3.06 -14.41
N THR A 62 14.60 3.54 -14.35
CA THR A 62 15.13 4.68 -15.13
C THR A 62 14.93 4.52 -16.63
N ASP A 63 14.99 3.29 -17.12
CA ASP A 63 15.04 2.94 -18.54
C ASP A 63 13.64 2.56 -19.06
N SER A 64 12.65 2.47 -18.16
CA SER A 64 11.27 2.03 -18.39
C SER A 64 10.26 2.86 -17.61
N TYR A 65 9.88 2.45 -16.39
CA TYR A 65 8.75 3.01 -15.63
C TYR A 65 8.87 4.49 -15.21
N LEU A 66 10.05 5.10 -15.34
CA LEU A 66 10.28 6.53 -15.10
C LEU A 66 10.39 7.36 -16.40
N GLN A 67 10.22 6.74 -17.57
CA GLN A 67 10.28 7.40 -18.88
C GLN A 67 8.93 8.06 -19.23
N LEU A 68 8.67 9.22 -18.62
CA LEU A 68 7.42 9.98 -18.73
C LEU A 68 6.98 10.19 -20.19
N GLU A 69 7.86 10.72 -21.05
CA GLU A 69 7.57 10.99 -22.47
C GLU A 69 7.16 9.72 -23.23
N ARG A 70 7.83 8.59 -22.94
CA ARG A 70 7.55 7.29 -23.57
C ARG A 70 6.19 6.73 -23.14
N ILE A 71 5.83 6.90 -21.86
CA ILE A 71 4.55 6.44 -21.32
C ILE A 71 3.39 7.28 -21.89
N VAL A 72 3.58 8.60 -22.04
CA VAL A 72 2.59 9.48 -22.70
C VAL A 72 2.47 9.15 -24.20
N SER A 73 3.58 8.94 -24.91
CA SER A 73 3.55 8.49 -26.32
C SER A 73 2.74 7.20 -26.47
N VAL A 74 3.06 6.16 -25.69
CA VAL A 74 2.38 4.86 -25.77
C VAL A 74 0.87 4.99 -25.50
N ALA A 75 0.44 5.87 -24.59
CA ALA A 75 -0.98 6.12 -24.34
C ALA A 75 -1.68 6.83 -25.52
N SER A 76 -1.00 7.76 -26.20
CA SER A 76 -1.47 8.36 -27.45
C SER A 76 -1.53 7.33 -28.59
N ASP A 77 -0.45 6.55 -28.77
CA ASP A 77 -0.28 5.56 -29.82
C ASP A 77 -1.30 4.42 -29.72
N CYS A 78 -1.69 4.03 -28.50
CA CYS A 78 -2.71 3.01 -28.27
C CYS A 78 -4.14 3.60 -28.18
N GLY A 79 -4.30 4.92 -28.13
CA GLY A 79 -5.61 5.59 -28.03
C GLY A 79 -6.29 5.38 -26.68
N ALA A 80 -5.55 5.53 -25.58
CA ALA A 80 -6.11 5.59 -24.23
C ALA A 80 -6.67 6.99 -23.94
N ASP A 81 -7.92 7.10 -23.49
CA ASP A 81 -8.52 8.38 -23.11
C ASP A 81 -7.92 8.94 -21.81
N ALA A 82 -7.34 8.05 -20.98
CA ALA A 82 -6.83 8.39 -19.66
C ALA A 82 -5.66 7.48 -19.21
N ILE A 83 -4.81 8.00 -18.30
CA ILE A 83 -3.72 7.27 -17.65
C ILE A 83 -3.96 7.19 -16.14
N HIS A 84 -3.88 5.98 -15.56
CA HIS A 84 -3.79 5.80 -14.11
C HIS A 84 -2.33 5.48 -13.72
N PRO A 85 -1.70 6.27 -12.83
CA PRO A 85 -0.30 6.07 -12.47
C PRO A 85 -0.06 5.02 -11.38
N GLY A 86 -1.10 4.41 -10.80
CA GLY A 86 -0.99 3.59 -9.59
C GLY A 86 -0.40 4.38 -8.41
N TYR A 87 0.64 3.84 -7.78
CA TYR A 87 1.47 4.52 -6.76
C TYR A 87 2.97 4.35 -7.03
N GLY A 88 3.79 5.23 -6.48
CA GLY A 88 5.24 5.26 -6.79
C GLY A 88 5.54 5.65 -8.24
N PHE A 89 6.75 5.34 -8.73
CA PHE A 89 7.24 5.70 -10.07
C PHE A 89 7.00 7.18 -10.44
N LEU A 90 6.03 7.45 -11.32
CA LEU A 90 5.66 8.79 -11.79
C LEU A 90 4.42 9.37 -11.09
N ALA A 91 3.76 8.64 -10.19
CA ALA A 91 2.47 9.01 -9.61
C ALA A 91 2.45 10.35 -8.84
N GLU A 92 3.60 10.82 -8.36
CA GLU A 92 3.77 12.11 -7.67
C GLU A 92 4.71 13.06 -8.43
N LYS A 93 4.90 12.84 -9.73
CA LYS A 93 5.65 13.74 -10.60
C LYS A 93 4.68 14.76 -11.21
N ALA A 94 4.69 15.99 -10.69
CA ALA A 94 3.80 17.06 -11.12
C ALA A 94 3.79 17.37 -12.63
N ALA A 95 4.89 17.07 -13.35
CA ALA A 95 4.96 17.20 -14.81
C ALA A 95 4.15 16.13 -15.57
N PHE A 96 3.72 15.04 -14.92
CA PHE A 96 2.98 13.96 -15.56
C PHE A 96 1.53 14.35 -15.90
N PRO A 97 0.70 14.92 -14.99
CA PRO A 97 -0.58 15.50 -15.37
C PRO A 97 -0.43 16.62 -16.42
N ASP A 98 0.56 17.51 -16.28
CA ASP A 98 0.80 18.57 -17.28
C ASP A 98 1.04 17.99 -18.69
N ALA A 99 1.84 16.92 -18.80
CA ALA A 99 2.12 16.24 -20.07
C ALA A 99 0.93 15.42 -20.59
N CYS A 100 0.10 14.85 -19.70
CA CYS A 100 -1.14 14.19 -20.09
C CYS A 100 -2.13 15.20 -20.70
N ASP A 101 -2.34 16.34 -20.05
CA ASP A 101 -3.20 17.41 -20.57
C ASP A 101 -2.68 17.99 -21.89
N ALA A 102 -1.36 18.15 -22.05
CA ALA A 102 -0.74 18.54 -23.32
C ALA A 102 -0.94 17.51 -24.46
N ALA A 103 -1.10 16.22 -24.13
CA ALA A 103 -1.44 15.15 -25.07
C ALA A 103 -2.96 14.94 -25.25
N GLY A 104 -3.80 15.68 -24.53
CA GLY A 104 -5.27 15.51 -24.54
C GLY A 104 -5.79 14.33 -23.72
N ILE A 105 -4.92 13.68 -22.93
CA ILE A 105 -5.19 12.47 -22.14
C ILE A 105 -5.55 12.87 -20.70
N LYS A 106 -6.56 12.24 -20.09
CA LYS A 106 -6.90 12.54 -18.68
C LYS A 106 -5.98 11.80 -17.70
N PHE A 107 -5.32 12.54 -16.82
CA PHE A 107 -4.58 11.96 -15.69
C PHE A 107 -5.53 11.58 -14.54
N ILE A 108 -5.48 10.33 -14.09
CA ILE A 108 -6.30 9.82 -12.99
C ILE A 108 -5.56 10.03 -11.67
N GLY A 109 -5.63 11.27 -11.17
CA GLY A 109 -4.97 11.76 -9.95
C GLY A 109 -5.17 13.27 -9.78
N PRO A 110 -4.47 13.92 -8.82
CA PRO A 110 -4.55 15.37 -8.63
C PRO A 110 -3.83 16.15 -9.75
N PRO A 111 -4.18 17.43 -9.96
CA PRO A 111 -3.52 18.27 -10.95
C PRO A 111 -2.06 18.59 -10.57
N GLY A 112 -1.23 18.90 -11.56
CA GLY A 112 0.19 19.24 -11.35
C GLY A 112 0.41 20.45 -10.43
N SER A 113 -0.54 21.39 -10.38
CA SER A 113 -0.56 22.51 -9.43
C SER A 113 -0.64 22.05 -7.97
N ALA A 114 -1.54 21.12 -7.64
CA ALA A 114 -1.68 20.56 -6.30
C ALA A 114 -0.43 19.73 -5.93
N MET A 115 0.09 18.93 -6.85
CA MET A 115 1.36 18.20 -6.64
C MET A 115 2.52 19.15 -6.36
N ARG A 116 2.64 20.27 -7.10
CA ARG A 116 3.66 21.31 -6.85
C ARG A 116 3.50 21.95 -5.47
N ALA A 117 2.29 22.32 -5.08
CA ALA A 117 1.99 22.93 -3.77
C ALA A 117 2.35 22.00 -2.58
N LEU A 118 2.22 20.69 -2.76
CA LEU A 118 2.47 19.68 -1.73
C LEU A 118 3.90 19.10 -1.73
N SER A 119 4.68 19.30 -2.80
CA SER A 119 5.99 18.65 -3.02
C SER A 119 7.13 19.11 -2.11
N SER A 120 7.05 20.29 -1.49
CA SER A 120 8.03 20.81 -0.53
C SER A 120 7.47 20.75 0.87
N LYS A 121 8.20 20.14 1.81
CA LYS A 121 7.73 19.95 3.19
C LYS A 121 7.50 21.25 3.93
N LEU A 122 8.38 22.24 3.72
CA LEU A 122 8.21 23.58 4.27
C LEU A 122 6.98 24.28 3.66
N ALA A 123 6.79 24.19 2.33
CA ALA A 123 5.64 24.82 1.67
C ALA A 123 4.31 24.16 2.07
N ALA A 124 4.26 22.83 2.14
CA ALA A 124 3.09 22.06 2.53
C ALA A 124 2.71 22.31 4.00
N ARG A 125 3.70 22.34 4.92
CA ARG A 125 3.47 22.69 6.33
C ARG A 125 2.99 24.13 6.49
N GLU A 126 3.54 25.09 5.75
CA GLU A 126 3.09 26.49 5.78
C GLU A 126 1.71 26.69 5.11
N LEU A 127 1.36 25.87 4.11
CA LEU A 127 0.01 25.82 3.55
C LEU A 127 -1.00 25.25 4.57
N ALA A 128 -0.66 24.13 5.20
CA ALA A 128 -1.46 23.49 6.25
C ALA A 128 -1.70 24.44 7.44
N ARG A 129 -0.64 25.04 7.99
CA ARG A 129 -0.68 25.99 9.11
C ARG A 129 -1.59 27.18 8.83
N ARG A 130 -1.48 27.81 7.65
CA ARG A 130 -2.32 28.95 7.26
C ARG A 130 -3.81 28.59 7.07
N ASN A 131 -4.13 27.32 6.87
CA ASN A 131 -5.49 26.82 6.74
C ASN A 131 -5.98 26.11 8.03
N GLY A 132 -5.37 26.42 9.18
CA GLY A 132 -5.82 25.93 10.49
C GLY A 132 -5.67 24.42 10.66
N VAL A 133 -4.68 23.81 10.00
CA VAL A 133 -4.30 22.40 10.22
C VAL A 133 -3.15 22.38 11.22
N PRO A 134 -3.24 21.60 12.32
CA PRO A 134 -2.15 21.48 13.29
C PRO A 134 -0.85 21.02 12.64
N VAL A 135 0.26 21.69 12.96
CA VAL A 135 1.62 21.34 12.53
C VAL A 135 2.53 21.27 13.76
N THR A 136 3.56 20.43 13.73
CA THR A 136 4.57 20.37 14.79
C THR A 136 5.17 21.77 14.99
N PRO A 137 5.37 22.27 16.23
CA PRO A 137 6.20 23.44 16.47
C PRO A 137 7.56 23.26 15.78
N GLY A 138 8.04 24.27 15.07
CA GLY A 138 9.17 24.12 14.16
C GLY A 138 9.54 25.41 13.45
N SER A 139 10.71 25.40 12.80
CA SER A 139 11.30 26.54 12.11
C SER A 139 10.91 26.61 10.63
N GLY A 140 11.24 27.73 9.98
CA GLY A 140 11.52 27.73 8.54
C GLY A 140 12.83 27.01 8.21
N ALA A 141 13.39 27.26 7.02
CA ALA A 141 14.75 26.83 6.72
C ALA A 141 15.76 27.47 7.71
N VAL A 142 16.77 26.71 8.15
CA VAL A 142 17.81 27.17 9.09
C VAL A 142 19.22 26.85 8.61
N ASP A 143 20.17 27.63 9.09
CA ASP A 143 21.61 27.44 8.96
C ASP A 143 22.27 27.30 10.34
N ALA A 144 23.61 27.21 10.39
CA ALA A 144 24.35 27.05 11.64
C ALA A 144 24.20 28.22 12.63
N GLY A 145 23.86 29.44 12.17
CA GLY A 145 23.67 30.60 13.03
C GLY A 145 22.25 30.70 13.59
N SER A 146 21.25 30.49 12.74
CA SER A 146 19.82 30.59 13.08
C SER A 146 19.27 29.37 13.82
N ALA A 147 19.79 28.17 13.56
CA ALA A 147 19.25 26.94 14.14
C ALA A 147 19.34 26.86 15.67
N MET A 148 20.36 27.46 16.30
CA MET A 148 20.49 27.43 17.77
C MET A 148 19.38 28.24 18.46
N GLN A 149 19.03 29.41 17.90
CA GLN A 149 17.90 30.19 18.39
C GLN A 149 16.58 29.42 18.17
N ALA A 150 16.36 28.90 16.96
CA ALA A 150 15.16 28.13 16.65
C ALA A 150 15.00 26.89 17.55
N ALA A 151 16.08 26.16 17.84
CA ALA A 151 16.04 24.99 18.73
C ALA A 151 15.70 25.37 20.19
N ARG A 152 16.15 26.54 20.67
CA ARG A 152 15.77 27.08 21.99
C ARG A 152 14.32 27.53 22.04
N GLU A 153 13.80 28.12 20.96
CA GLU A 153 12.39 28.54 20.84
C GLU A 153 11.42 27.36 20.72
N ILE A 154 11.84 26.27 20.07
CA ILE A 154 11.08 25.01 19.95
C ILE A 154 11.15 24.19 21.25
N GLY A 155 12.29 24.21 21.93
CA GLY A 155 12.61 23.36 23.08
C GLY A 155 13.18 22.00 22.66
N PHE A 156 14.24 21.55 23.33
CA PHE A 156 14.83 20.22 23.13
C PHE A 156 14.00 19.12 23.80
N PRO A 157 13.95 17.88 23.24
CA PRO A 157 14.63 17.44 22.02
C PRO A 157 13.99 17.99 20.73
N VAL A 158 14.83 18.19 19.72
CA VAL A 158 14.40 18.63 18.37
C VAL A 158 14.75 17.58 17.31
N MET A 159 13.94 17.49 16.27
CA MET A 159 14.18 16.68 15.09
C MET A 159 14.62 17.61 13.95
N LEU A 160 15.85 17.42 13.47
CA LEU A 160 16.37 18.09 12.28
C LEU A 160 16.00 17.29 11.04
N LYS A 161 15.43 17.94 10.01
CA LYS A 161 14.94 17.31 8.79
C LYS A 161 15.44 18.03 7.52
N PRO A 162 15.79 17.31 6.44
CA PRO A 162 15.88 17.88 5.09
C PRO A 162 14.53 18.43 4.61
N SER A 163 14.55 19.55 3.88
CA SER A 163 13.37 20.16 3.24
C SER A 163 12.93 19.39 2.00
N GLY A 164 13.86 19.13 1.08
CA GLY A 164 13.70 18.11 0.05
C GLY A 164 14.01 16.72 0.61
N GLY A 165 13.07 15.76 0.51
CA GLY A 165 13.32 14.36 0.85
C GLY A 165 12.12 13.58 1.39
N GLY A 166 12.16 12.26 1.22
CA GLY A 166 11.16 11.30 1.70
C GLY A 166 11.81 10.06 2.34
N GLY A 167 11.00 9.20 2.96
CA GLY A 167 11.49 7.94 3.56
C GLY A 167 12.46 8.09 4.75
N GLY A 168 12.46 9.26 5.40
CA GLY A 168 13.25 9.55 6.61
C GLY A 168 14.77 9.69 6.43
N ILE A 169 15.28 9.62 5.20
CA ILE A 169 16.70 9.80 4.91
C ILE A 169 17.18 11.18 5.38
N GLY A 170 18.28 11.22 6.14
CA GLY A 170 18.91 12.45 6.63
C GLY A 170 18.28 13.07 7.87
N MET A 171 17.15 12.57 8.37
CA MET A 171 16.56 13.04 9.63
C MET A 171 17.47 12.69 10.83
N LYS A 172 17.56 13.59 11.82
CA LYS A 172 18.36 13.37 13.03
C LYS A 172 17.70 13.99 14.26
N VAL A 173 17.52 13.19 15.31
CA VAL A 173 17.15 13.70 16.64
C VAL A 173 18.38 14.36 17.27
N VAL A 174 18.15 15.48 17.94
CA VAL A 174 19.13 16.24 18.71
C VAL A 174 18.54 16.40 20.11
N GLU A 175 19.15 15.74 21.10
CA GLU A 175 18.62 15.70 22.48
C GLU A 175 19.05 16.94 23.28
N SER A 176 20.13 17.63 22.89
CA SER A 176 20.61 18.84 23.56
C SER A 176 21.46 19.78 22.69
N GLU A 177 21.71 21.01 23.15
CA GLU A 177 22.42 22.06 22.40
C GLU A 177 23.79 21.66 21.85
N HIS A 178 24.57 20.87 22.61
CA HIS A 178 25.94 20.52 22.23
C HIS A 178 26.03 19.60 21.01
N GLU A 179 24.95 18.87 20.69
CA GLU A 179 24.85 17.98 19.53
C GLU A 179 24.49 18.73 18.23
N LEU A 180 23.88 19.92 18.36
CA LEU A 180 23.16 20.58 17.27
C LEU A 180 24.04 20.98 16.09
N ALA A 181 25.23 21.53 16.34
CA ALA A 181 26.15 21.94 15.27
C ALA A 181 26.59 20.75 14.39
N ALA A 182 26.97 19.64 15.02
CA ALA A 182 27.34 18.40 14.33
C ALA A 182 26.14 17.68 13.69
N ALA A 183 24.91 17.93 14.16
CA ALA A 183 23.70 17.49 13.47
C ALA A 183 23.44 18.29 12.19
N ILE A 184 23.57 19.62 12.25
CA ILE A 184 23.37 20.54 11.12
C ILE A 184 24.28 20.19 9.94
N GLU A 185 25.58 20.07 10.17
CA GLU A 185 26.54 19.76 9.11
C GLU A 185 26.26 18.39 8.47
N SER A 186 26.05 17.37 9.31
CA SER A 186 25.79 15.98 8.87
C SER A 186 24.48 15.86 8.08
N THR A 187 23.38 16.47 8.54
CA THR A 187 22.09 16.41 7.86
C THR A 187 22.08 17.27 6.59
N ALA A 188 22.72 18.44 6.56
CA ALA A 188 22.86 19.24 5.33
C ALA A 188 23.75 18.55 4.29
N GLN A 189 24.79 17.81 4.71
CA GLN A 189 25.59 16.98 3.81
C GLN A 189 24.76 15.79 3.26
N ALA A 190 24.03 15.08 4.12
CA ALA A 190 23.15 13.99 3.70
C ALA A 190 22.06 14.47 2.73
N ALA A 191 21.45 15.63 2.98
CA ALA A 191 20.45 16.26 2.11
C ALA A 191 21.04 16.55 0.71
N ARG A 192 22.21 17.22 0.65
CA ARG A 192 22.92 17.48 -0.62
C ARG A 192 23.22 16.19 -1.37
N SER A 193 23.72 15.16 -0.69
CA SER A 193 24.11 13.89 -1.32
C SER A 193 22.94 13.03 -1.79
N ALA A 194 21.77 13.11 -1.13
CA ALA A 194 20.59 12.32 -1.47
C ALA A 194 19.61 13.03 -2.42
N PHE A 195 19.52 14.36 -2.33
CA PHE A 195 18.45 15.15 -2.95
C PHE A 195 18.93 16.36 -3.76
N GLY A 196 20.21 16.72 -3.71
CA GLY A 196 20.77 17.90 -4.36
C GLY A 196 20.45 19.24 -3.66
N ASP A 197 19.55 19.23 -2.68
CA ASP A 197 19.17 20.37 -1.86
C ASP A 197 19.90 20.33 -0.50
N ALA A 198 20.45 21.46 -0.05
CA ALA A 198 21.09 21.61 1.25
C ALA A 198 20.15 22.06 2.37
N THR A 199 18.90 22.41 2.03
CA THR A 199 17.97 23.08 2.92
C THR A 199 17.49 22.13 4.03
N ILE A 200 17.63 22.57 5.27
CA ILE A 200 17.25 21.83 6.49
C ILE A 200 16.34 22.70 7.35
N TYR A 201 15.53 22.06 8.20
CA TYR A 201 14.65 22.73 9.16
C TYR A 201 14.48 21.90 10.44
N LEU A 202 14.02 22.54 11.51
CA LEU A 202 13.79 21.94 12.83
C LEU A 202 12.30 21.76 13.11
N GLU A 203 11.95 20.66 13.78
CA GLU A 203 10.66 20.44 14.43
C GLU A 203 10.88 20.00 15.88
N ARG A 204 9.90 20.21 16.76
CA ARG A 204 9.85 19.59 18.10
C ARG A 204 9.85 18.06 17.92
N TYR A 205 10.77 17.35 18.58
CA TYR A 205 10.76 15.89 18.49
C TYR A 205 9.60 15.31 19.30
N VAL A 206 8.69 14.64 18.61
CA VAL A 206 7.62 13.85 19.23
C VAL A 206 8.20 12.48 19.60
N ARG A 207 8.22 12.14 20.89
CA ARG A 207 8.69 10.82 21.37
C ARG A 207 7.61 9.77 21.12
N SER A 208 8.04 8.52 20.88
CA SER A 208 7.18 7.35 20.61
C SER A 208 5.95 7.60 19.71
N PRO A 209 6.08 8.36 18.60
CA PRO A 209 4.93 8.83 17.84
C PRO A 209 4.19 7.69 17.16
N ARG A 210 2.89 7.88 16.91
CA ARG A 210 2.13 7.09 15.94
C ARG A 210 2.10 7.77 14.58
N HIS A 211 2.06 6.97 13.53
CA HIS A 211 1.80 7.41 12.16
C HIS A 211 0.32 7.15 11.86
N ILE A 212 -0.49 8.21 11.90
CA ILE A 212 -1.92 8.16 11.62
C ILE A 212 -2.18 8.95 10.34
N GLU A 213 -2.93 8.39 9.40
CA GLU A 213 -3.16 9.05 8.11
C GLU A 213 -4.63 9.05 7.73
N ILE A 214 -5.10 10.12 7.09
CA ILE A 214 -6.52 10.29 6.71
C ILE A 214 -6.67 10.13 5.20
N GLN A 215 -7.46 9.16 4.79
CA GLN A 215 -7.88 9.01 3.39
C GLN A 215 -8.80 10.17 3.01
N VAL A 216 -8.47 10.89 1.94
CA VAL A 216 -9.34 11.92 1.34
C VAL A 216 -9.65 11.58 -0.11
N ILE A 217 -10.79 12.06 -0.60
CA ILE A 217 -11.09 12.15 -2.03
C ILE A 217 -11.88 13.44 -2.31
N CYS A 218 -11.48 14.14 -3.37
CA CYS A 218 -12.07 15.41 -3.80
C CYS A 218 -12.51 15.32 -5.27
N ASP A 219 -13.62 15.94 -5.65
CA ASP A 219 -14.04 16.04 -7.06
C ASP A 219 -13.78 17.43 -7.67
N SER A 220 -14.03 17.56 -8.98
CA SER A 220 -13.89 18.82 -9.71
C SER A 220 -15.02 19.83 -9.47
N HIS A 221 -16.00 19.50 -8.63
CA HIS A 221 -17.22 20.28 -8.38
C HIS A 221 -17.22 20.93 -6.99
N GLY A 222 -16.18 20.66 -6.19
CA GLY A 222 -15.96 21.25 -4.86
C GLY A 222 -16.35 20.33 -3.70
N HIS A 223 -16.77 19.08 -3.96
CA HIS A 223 -16.98 18.12 -2.88
C HIS A 223 -15.65 17.52 -2.44
N ALA A 224 -15.45 17.45 -1.13
CA ALA A 224 -14.29 16.82 -0.50
C ALA A 224 -14.78 16.02 0.71
N VAL A 225 -14.42 14.74 0.77
CA VAL A 225 -14.83 13.81 1.84
C VAL A 225 -13.65 12.98 2.33
N HIS A 226 -13.64 12.67 3.62
CA HIS A 226 -12.65 11.78 4.22
C HIS A 226 -13.25 10.40 4.49
N LEU A 227 -12.48 9.36 4.19
CA LEU A 227 -12.78 7.98 4.53
C LEU A 227 -11.97 7.59 5.78
N GLY A 228 -11.99 8.47 6.79
CA GLY A 228 -11.30 8.37 8.08
C GLY A 228 -9.83 7.90 8.02
N GLU A 229 -9.36 7.27 9.10
CA GLU A 229 -7.94 7.06 9.36
C GLU A 229 -7.42 5.63 9.16
N ARG A 230 -6.11 5.53 8.90
CA ARG A 230 -5.33 4.29 9.03
C ARG A 230 -4.20 4.49 10.05
N GLU A 231 -3.98 3.47 10.87
CA GLU A 231 -2.85 3.31 11.78
C GLU A 231 -1.73 2.62 11.03
N CYS A 232 -0.67 3.37 10.72
CA CYS A 232 0.46 2.93 9.90
C CYS A 232 1.78 2.90 10.69
N SER A 233 1.69 2.76 12.01
CA SER A 233 2.84 2.82 12.94
C SER A 233 3.78 1.61 12.86
N ILE A 234 3.37 0.46 12.32
CA ILE A 234 4.24 -0.72 12.22
C ILE A 234 5.21 -0.54 11.04
N GLN A 235 6.34 0.10 11.33
CA GLN A 235 7.33 0.52 10.34
C GLN A 235 8.72 -0.06 10.61
N ARG A 236 9.45 -0.41 9.55
CA ARG A 236 10.89 -0.71 9.57
C ARG A 236 11.61 0.35 8.75
N ARG A 237 12.53 1.13 9.35
CA ARG A 237 13.29 2.19 8.65
C ARG A 237 12.38 3.15 7.86
N HIS A 238 11.29 3.60 8.49
CA HIS A 238 10.26 4.46 7.90
C HIS A 238 9.49 3.85 6.70
N GLN A 239 9.60 2.54 6.46
CA GLN A 239 8.75 1.79 5.53
C GLN A 239 7.67 1.07 6.32
N LYS A 240 6.40 1.38 6.03
CA LYS A 240 5.23 0.69 6.59
C LYS A 240 5.23 -0.78 6.13
N ILE A 241 4.93 -1.72 7.02
CA ILE A 241 4.85 -3.16 6.68
C ILE A 241 3.51 -3.82 7.08
N MET A 242 2.77 -3.20 7.99
CA MET A 242 1.46 -3.63 8.46
C MET A 242 0.67 -2.38 8.86
N GLU A 243 -0.59 -2.34 8.46
CA GLU A 243 -1.47 -1.18 8.57
C GLU A 243 -2.84 -1.64 9.06
N GLU A 244 -3.52 -0.85 9.89
CA GLU A 244 -4.87 -1.20 10.37
C GLU A 244 -5.84 -0.02 10.41
N THR A 245 -7.14 -0.30 10.41
CA THR A 245 -8.21 0.70 10.51
C THR A 245 -9.47 0.11 11.16
N PRO A 246 -10.14 0.83 12.09
CA PRO A 246 -9.69 2.08 12.74
C PRO A 246 -8.38 1.95 13.52
N SER A 247 -7.76 3.08 13.86
CA SER A 247 -6.66 3.08 14.83
C SER A 247 -7.20 2.73 16.22
N PRO A 248 -6.52 1.86 16.99
CA PRO A 248 -6.88 1.59 18.39
C PRO A 248 -6.67 2.79 19.32
N ALA A 249 -6.04 3.89 18.86
CA ALA A 249 -5.77 5.09 19.65
C ALA A 249 -6.68 6.29 19.34
N ILE A 250 -7.51 6.23 18.29
CA ILE A 250 -8.25 7.40 17.78
C ILE A 250 -9.75 7.32 18.11
N THR A 251 -10.23 8.24 18.94
CA THR A 251 -11.64 8.33 19.37
C THR A 251 -12.56 8.81 18.23
N GLY A 252 -13.88 8.80 18.42
CA GLY A 252 -14.85 9.29 17.43
C GLY A 252 -14.69 10.79 17.16
N GLU A 253 -14.42 11.55 18.21
CA GLU A 253 -14.24 13.00 18.21
C GLU A 253 -12.94 13.37 17.49
N LEU A 254 -11.83 12.73 17.86
CA LEU A 254 -10.52 12.95 17.24
C LEU A 254 -10.50 12.54 15.76
N ARG A 255 -11.19 11.44 15.39
CA ARG A 255 -11.39 11.02 13.99
C ARG A 255 -12.10 12.09 13.15
N ALA A 256 -13.10 12.75 13.72
CA ALA A 256 -13.80 13.85 13.06
C ALA A 256 -12.93 15.11 12.94
N GLU A 257 -12.13 15.42 13.97
CA GLU A 257 -11.21 16.57 13.93
C GLU A 257 -10.08 16.38 12.92
N MET A 258 -9.40 15.23 12.95
CA MET A 258 -8.37 14.85 11.98
C MET A 258 -8.93 14.77 10.57
N GLY A 259 -10.15 14.23 10.42
CA GLY A 259 -10.91 14.23 9.17
C GLY A 259 -11.10 15.64 8.60
N ALA A 260 -11.66 16.56 9.40
CA ALA A 260 -11.84 17.95 9.01
C ALA A 260 -10.49 18.66 8.72
N ALA A 261 -9.43 18.34 9.44
CA ALA A 261 -8.09 18.89 9.22
C ALA A 261 -7.48 18.41 7.89
N ALA A 262 -7.64 17.13 7.55
CA ALA A 262 -7.21 16.58 6.27
C ALA A 262 -7.95 17.21 5.07
N ILE A 263 -9.26 17.45 5.21
CA ILE A 263 -10.05 18.15 4.19
C ILE A 263 -9.58 19.61 4.02
N ARG A 264 -9.28 20.33 5.11
CA ARG A 264 -8.67 21.67 4.99
C ARG A 264 -7.33 21.64 4.26
N ALA A 265 -6.46 20.66 4.54
CA ALA A 265 -5.18 20.51 3.84
C ALA A 265 -5.36 20.22 2.33
N ALA A 266 -6.30 19.33 1.97
CA ALA A 266 -6.57 18.98 0.57
C ALA A 266 -7.18 20.15 -0.22
N VAL A 267 -8.23 20.79 0.32
CA VAL A 267 -8.90 21.93 -0.32
C VAL A 267 -7.94 23.12 -0.48
N ALA A 268 -7.08 23.39 0.51
CA ALA A 268 -6.06 24.44 0.43
C ALA A 268 -5.03 24.23 -0.70
N ALA A 269 -4.77 22.99 -1.10
CA ALA A 269 -3.87 22.66 -2.20
C ALA A 269 -4.56 22.66 -3.58
N GLY A 270 -5.89 22.90 -3.66
CA GLY A 270 -6.66 22.70 -4.89
C GLY A 270 -6.70 21.22 -5.32
N TYR A 271 -6.73 20.30 -4.36
CA TYR A 271 -6.61 18.87 -4.60
C TYR A 271 -7.88 18.29 -5.24
N VAL A 272 -7.69 17.32 -6.14
CA VAL A 272 -8.74 16.55 -6.83
C VAL A 272 -8.30 15.09 -6.87
N ASN A 273 -9.25 14.16 -7.02
CA ASN A 273 -9.03 12.72 -6.98
C ASN A 273 -8.68 12.21 -5.56
N ALA A 274 -8.24 10.95 -5.43
CA ALA A 274 -7.88 10.38 -4.13
C ALA A 274 -6.48 10.82 -3.67
N GLY A 275 -6.32 11.00 -2.37
CA GLY A 275 -5.05 11.34 -1.71
C GLY A 275 -5.05 10.94 -0.25
N THR A 276 -3.93 11.11 0.45
CA THR A 276 -3.90 10.86 1.90
C THR A 276 -3.05 11.88 2.62
N VAL A 277 -3.59 12.43 3.71
CA VAL A 277 -2.91 13.38 4.58
C VAL A 277 -2.33 12.62 5.77
N GLU A 278 -1.01 12.60 5.90
CA GLU A 278 -0.30 11.91 6.97
C GLU A 278 -0.08 12.83 8.17
N PHE A 279 -0.25 12.28 9.37
CA PHE A 279 -0.09 12.95 10.66
C PHE A 279 0.80 12.13 11.59
N ILE A 280 1.55 12.83 12.44
CA ILE A 280 2.17 12.28 13.64
C ILE A 280 1.23 12.53 14.82
N PHE A 281 0.90 11.47 15.58
CA PHE A 281 0.05 11.54 16.77
C PHE A 281 0.82 11.11 18.03
N SER A 282 0.64 11.84 19.14
CA SER A 282 1.12 11.46 20.48
C SER A 282 0.31 12.18 21.55
N ASP A 283 0.07 11.51 22.69
CA ASP A 283 -0.46 12.13 23.92
C ASP A 283 -1.82 12.86 23.76
N GLY A 284 -2.61 12.48 22.74
CA GLY A 284 -3.90 13.11 22.39
C GLY A 284 -3.80 14.17 21.28
N GLU A 285 -2.60 14.63 20.97
CA GLU A 285 -2.33 15.66 19.95
C GLU A 285 -1.94 15.05 18.60
N PHE A 286 -2.29 15.71 17.49
CA PHE A 286 -1.87 15.33 16.14
C PHE A 286 -1.26 16.50 15.36
N TYR A 287 -0.29 16.19 14.49
CA TYR A 287 0.49 17.17 13.74
C TYR A 287 0.72 16.72 12.31
N PHE A 288 0.39 17.57 11.34
CA PHE A 288 0.56 17.31 9.91
C PHE A 288 2.03 17.05 9.53
N LEU A 289 2.23 15.98 8.75
CA LEU A 289 3.54 15.52 8.27
C LEU A 289 3.72 15.84 6.78
N GLU A 290 2.91 15.21 5.91
CA GLU A 290 2.95 15.36 4.45
C GLU A 290 1.61 14.92 3.81
N VAL A 291 1.44 15.15 2.50
CA VAL A 291 0.31 14.61 1.72
C VAL A 291 0.85 13.71 0.62
N ASN A 292 0.42 12.45 0.62
CA ASN A 292 0.64 11.53 -0.49
C ASN A 292 -0.31 11.94 -1.63
N ALA A 293 0.23 12.43 -2.74
CA ALA A 293 -0.54 13.05 -3.83
C ALA A 293 -1.07 12.01 -4.84
N ARG A 294 -1.55 10.87 -4.33
CA ARG A 294 -1.92 9.65 -5.05
C ARG A 294 -2.68 8.68 -4.14
N LEU A 295 -3.10 7.55 -4.70
CA LEU A 295 -3.46 6.36 -3.93
C LEU A 295 -2.23 5.80 -3.17
N GLN A 296 -2.48 5.05 -2.11
CA GLN A 296 -1.47 4.32 -1.33
C GLN A 296 -1.63 2.80 -1.47
N VAL A 297 -0.67 2.04 -0.96
CA VAL A 297 -0.67 0.57 -1.01
C VAL A 297 -1.81 0.04 -0.15
N GLU A 298 -1.90 0.61 1.05
CA GLU A 298 -2.78 0.37 2.19
C GLU A 298 -4.23 0.89 2.03
N HIS A 299 -4.64 1.32 0.83
CA HIS A 299 -6.04 1.67 0.57
C HIS A 299 -7.07 0.54 0.82
N PRO A 300 -6.80 -0.76 0.60
CA PRO A 300 -7.81 -1.83 0.70
C PRO A 300 -8.45 -2.01 2.07
N ILE A 301 -7.76 -1.63 3.16
CA ILE A 301 -8.35 -1.72 4.50
C ILE A 301 -9.43 -0.65 4.72
N THR A 302 -9.25 0.55 4.14
CA THR A 302 -10.31 1.56 4.09
C THR A 302 -11.49 1.10 3.23
N GLU A 303 -11.23 0.45 2.09
CA GLU A 303 -12.29 -0.16 1.27
C GLU A 303 -13.05 -1.26 2.03
N ALA A 304 -12.35 -2.05 2.85
CA ALA A 304 -12.92 -3.16 3.60
C ALA A 304 -13.86 -2.72 4.73
N VAL A 305 -13.55 -1.63 5.45
CA VAL A 305 -14.43 -1.13 6.53
C VAL A 305 -15.53 -0.18 6.04
N THR A 306 -15.38 0.46 4.87
CA THR A 306 -16.38 1.41 4.32
C THR A 306 -17.25 0.83 3.19
N GLY A 307 -16.79 -0.21 2.50
CA GLY A 307 -17.41 -0.73 1.29
C GLY A 307 -17.21 0.15 0.03
N ILE A 308 -16.47 1.26 0.13
CA ILE A 308 -16.26 2.21 -0.97
C ILE A 308 -15.05 1.76 -1.81
N ASP A 309 -15.26 1.51 -3.11
CA ASP A 309 -14.19 1.23 -4.06
C ASP A 309 -13.50 2.54 -4.48
N LEU A 310 -12.37 2.84 -3.84
CA LEU A 310 -11.64 4.08 -4.06
C LEU A 310 -11.22 4.24 -5.52
N VAL A 311 -10.76 3.17 -6.16
CA VAL A 311 -10.24 3.21 -7.55
C VAL A 311 -11.37 3.46 -8.56
N LYS A 312 -12.57 2.90 -8.35
CA LYS A 312 -13.74 3.25 -9.17
C LYS A 312 -14.09 4.73 -9.04
N GLU A 313 -14.03 5.31 -7.84
CA GLU A 313 -14.26 6.74 -7.64
C GLU A 313 -13.13 7.61 -8.21
N GLN A 314 -11.86 7.18 -8.15
CA GLN A 314 -10.76 7.85 -8.85
C GLN A 314 -11.03 7.97 -10.36
N ILE A 315 -11.48 6.88 -10.99
CA ILE A 315 -11.83 6.85 -12.42
C ILE A 315 -13.05 7.74 -12.72
N ARG A 316 -14.07 7.74 -11.85
CA ARG A 316 -15.28 8.58 -11.98
C ARG A 316 -14.99 10.07 -11.88
N VAL A 317 -14.20 10.47 -10.87
CA VAL A 317 -13.75 11.86 -10.68
C VAL A 317 -12.91 12.33 -11.87
N ALA A 318 -11.99 11.50 -12.37
CA ALA A 318 -11.18 11.84 -13.54
C ALA A 318 -12.01 12.00 -14.84
N ALA A 319 -13.18 11.35 -14.93
CA ALA A 319 -14.17 11.54 -16.00
C ALA A 319 -15.09 12.77 -15.78
N GLY A 320 -14.79 13.60 -14.77
CA GLY A 320 -15.52 14.83 -14.42
C GLY A 320 -16.89 14.57 -13.79
N LEU A 321 -17.10 13.44 -13.14
CA LEU A 321 -18.30 13.19 -12.33
C LEU A 321 -18.11 13.68 -10.89
N GLU A 322 -19.23 14.01 -10.26
CA GLU A 322 -19.31 14.18 -8.80
C GLU A 322 -19.02 12.85 -8.07
N LEU A 323 -18.58 12.94 -6.81
CA LEU A 323 -18.47 11.77 -5.91
C LEU A 323 -19.81 10.99 -5.86
N SER A 324 -19.77 9.66 -5.80
CA SER A 324 -21.01 8.85 -5.69
C SER A 324 -21.69 8.90 -4.32
N PHE A 325 -21.03 9.51 -3.33
CA PHE A 325 -21.40 9.53 -1.92
C PHE A 325 -20.97 10.84 -1.26
N SER A 326 -21.54 11.13 -0.10
CA SER A 326 -21.28 12.30 0.72
C SER A 326 -20.72 11.92 2.10
N GLN A 327 -20.27 12.88 2.91
CA GLN A 327 -19.57 12.59 4.16
C GLN A 327 -20.42 11.78 5.15
N GLN A 328 -21.73 11.99 5.18
CA GLN A 328 -22.68 11.24 6.02
C GLN A 328 -22.95 9.80 5.55
N ASP A 329 -22.59 9.45 4.31
CA ASP A 329 -22.74 8.10 3.78
C ASP A 329 -21.53 7.20 4.13
N VAL A 330 -20.45 7.78 4.68
CA VAL A 330 -19.21 7.08 5.07
C VAL A 330 -19.42 6.35 6.40
N ILE A 331 -20.15 5.23 6.34
CA ILE A 331 -20.38 4.35 7.49
C ILE A 331 -19.24 3.34 7.61
N TRP A 332 -18.87 3.02 8.86
CA TRP A 332 -17.75 2.13 9.20
C TRP A 332 -18.25 0.84 9.82
N HIS A 333 -17.74 -0.29 9.32
CA HIS A 333 -18.10 -1.62 9.79
C HIS A 333 -16.87 -2.43 10.16
N GLY A 334 -16.69 -2.66 11.47
CA GLY A 334 -15.66 -3.54 12.00
C GLY A 334 -14.24 -2.98 11.88
N HIS A 335 -13.28 -3.88 11.67
CA HIS A 335 -11.84 -3.58 11.70
C HIS A 335 -11.11 -4.33 10.59
N ALA A 336 -10.12 -3.71 9.95
CA ALA A 336 -9.32 -4.33 8.90
C ALA A 336 -7.81 -4.14 9.12
N ILE A 337 -7.01 -5.11 8.66
CA ILE A 337 -5.54 -5.14 8.78
C ILE A 337 -4.94 -5.58 7.43
N GLU A 338 -3.98 -4.82 6.91
CA GLU A 338 -3.14 -5.19 5.76
C GLU A 338 -1.75 -5.62 6.25
N MET A 339 -1.17 -6.60 5.57
CA MET A 339 0.17 -7.11 5.82
C MET A 339 0.91 -7.23 4.48
N ARG A 340 2.04 -6.53 4.37
CA ARG A 340 2.89 -6.54 3.17
C ARG A 340 3.74 -7.81 3.13
N ILE A 341 3.41 -8.72 2.21
CA ILE A 341 4.09 -10.00 2.01
C ILE A 341 5.23 -9.78 1.02
N ASN A 342 6.42 -9.50 1.56
CA ASN A 342 7.62 -9.14 0.81
C ASN A 342 8.52 -10.36 0.61
N ALA A 343 9.25 -10.41 -0.50
CA ALA A 343 10.31 -11.37 -0.79
C ALA A 343 11.62 -11.05 -0.04
N GLU A 344 11.51 -10.85 1.27
CA GLU A 344 12.62 -10.52 2.18
C GLU A 344 12.83 -11.64 3.21
N ASP A 345 14.05 -11.77 3.73
CA ASP A 345 14.38 -12.70 4.81
C ASP A 345 14.55 -11.94 6.15
N PRO A 346 13.53 -11.90 7.03
CA PRO A 346 13.60 -11.19 8.32
C PRO A 346 14.77 -11.64 9.19
N LEU A 347 15.06 -12.95 9.17
CA LEU A 347 16.11 -13.59 9.97
C LEU A 347 17.51 -13.15 9.51
N ARG A 348 17.63 -12.70 8.25
CA ARG A 348 18.83 -12.11 7.66
C ARG A 348 18.71 -10.58 7.50
N LYS A 349 18.13 -9.92 8.51
CA LYS A 349 17.93 -8.45 8.61
C LYS A 349 17.03 -7.86 7.52
N PHE A 350 16.10 -8.66 7.00
CA PHE A 350 15.21 -8.33 5.88
C PHE A 350 16.02 -7.94 4.63
N ILE A 351 16.94 -8.82 4.24
CA ILE A 351 17.61 -8.71 2.93
C ILE A 351 16.63 -9.18 1.84
N PRO A 352 16.44 -8.43 0.74
CA PRO A 352 15.67 -8.90 -0.41
C PRO A 352 16.26 -10.19 -0.98
N ASN A 353 15.41 -11.16 -1.29
CA ASN A 353 15.80 -12.44 -1.89
C ASN A 353 14.92 -12.79 -3.11
N PRO A 354 14.96 -11.96 -4.17
CA PRO A 354 14.23 -12.19 -5.42
C PRO A 354 14.56 -13.57 -5.99
N LYS A 355 13.52 -14.38 -6.20
CA LYS A 355 13.58 -15.78 -6.66
C LYS A 355 12.28 -16.14 -7.37
N ARG A 356 12.29 -17.27 -8.08
CA ARG A 356 11.09 -17.91 -8.61
C ARG A 356 10.19 -18.45 -7.49
N ILE A 357 8.91 -18.14 -7.56
CA ILE A 357 7.86 -18.72 -6.72
C ILE A 357 7.59 -20.13 -7.25
N ALA A 358 8.22 -21.12 -6.62
CA ALA A 358 8.04 -22.52 -6.97
C ALA A 358 6.61 -22.98 -6.70
N ARG A 359 6.00 -22.56 -5.59
CA ARG A 359 4.64 -22.99 -5.17
C ARG A 359 3.92 -21.86 -4.44
N TRP A 360 2.60 -21.80 -4.64
CA TRP A 360 1.73 -20.71 -4.21
C TRP A 360 0.33 -21.24 -3.87
N VAL A 361 -0.15 -20.93 -2.66
CA VAL A 361 -1.56 -21.07 -2.25
C VAL A 361 -1.90 -19.84 -1.40
N ALA A 362 -2.70 -18.94 -1.94
CA ALA A 362 -3.19 -17.78 -1.21
C ALA A 362 -4.29 -18.21 -0.22
N PRO A 363 -4.35 -17.62 1.00
CA PRO A 363 -5.44 -17.85 1.94
C PRO A 363 -6.75 -17.25 1.44
N ALA A 364 -7.87 -17.78 1.90
CA ALA A 364 -9.21 -17.43 1.41
C ALA A 364 -10.27 -17.51 2.53
N GLY A 365 -11.55 -17.49 2.16
CA GLY A 365 -12.68 -17.60 3.09
C GLY A 365 -13.13 -16.25 3.66
N PRO A 366 -14.10 -16.24 4.61
CA PRO A 366 -14.74 -15.02 5.09
C PRO A 366 -13.74 -14.00 5.63
N GLY A 367 -13.87 -12.76 5.18
CA GLY A 367 -13.05 -11.62 5.61
C GLY A 367 -11.58 -11.65 5.16
N VAL A 368 -11.22 -12.41 4.11
CA VAL A 368 -9.84 -12.48 3.58
C VAL A 368 -9.79 -12.03 2.11
N ARG A 369 -8.94 -11.05 1.81
CA ARG A 369 -8.63 -10.54 0.46
C ARG A 369 -7.12 -10.64 0.23
N VAL A 370 -6.73 -11.01 -0.99
CA VAL A 370 -5.32 -11.04 -1.41
C VAL A 370 -5.16 -10.32 -2.74
N ASP A 371 -4.45 -9.20 -2.72
CA ASP A 371 -4.06 -8.45 -3.91
C ASP A 371 -2.58 -8.73 -4.21
N SER A 372 -2.26 -9.17 -5.43
CA SER A 372 -0.92 -9.60 -5.82
C SER A 372 -0.68 -9.45 -7.33
N GLY A 373 0.57 -9.14 -7.69
CA GLY A 373 1.06 -9.16 -9.08
C GLY A 373 1.67 -10.49 -9.53
N PHE A 374 1.68 -11.51 -8.65
CA PHE A 374 2.43 -12.74 -8.80
C PHE A 374 1.57 -13.99 -8.53
N GLY A 375 2.12 -15.17 -8.82
CA GLY A 375 1.44 -16.45 -8.63
C GLY A 375 2.36 -17.66 -8.90
N PRO A 376 1.80 -18.87 -9.07
CA PRO A 376 2.57 -20.09 -9.31
C PRO A 376 3.55 -19.95 -10.47
N GLY A 377 4.83 -20.29 -10.24
CA GLY A 377 5.88 -20.28 -11.26
C GLY A 377 6.36 -18.89 -11.71
N SER A 378 5.89 -17.81 -11.08
CA SER A 378 6.32 -16.43 -11.39
C SER A 378 7.72 -16.14 -10.82
N ASP A 379 8.51 -15.37 -11.54
CA ASP A 379 9.81 -14.87 -11.07
C ASP A 379 9.66 -13.51 -10.38
N VAL A 380 10.18 -13.37 -9.15
CA VAL A 380 10.28 -12.07 -8.47
C VAL A 380 11.54 -11.36 -8.98
N PRO A 381 11.45 -10.23 -9.71
CA PRO A 381 12.61 -9.57 -10.29
C PRO A 381 13.43 -8.80 -9.24
N PRO A 382 14.77 -8.70 -9.40
CA PRO A 382 15.63 -7.95 -8.49
C PRO A 382 15.59 -6.42 -8.70
N ASN A 383 14.89 -5.95 -9.73
CA ASN A 383 14.93 -4.55 -10.19
C ASN A 383 13.95 -3.62 -9.45
N TYR A 384 13.01 -4.16 -8.68
CA TYR A 384 11.87 -3.44 -8.13
C TYR A 384 11.67 -3.73 -6.63
N ASP A 385 10.62 -3.13 -6.06
CA ASP A 385 10.15 -3.41 -4.71
C ASP A 385 9.89 -4.91 -4.47
N SER A 386 10.09 -5.34 -3.23
CA SER A 386 10.03 -6.73 -2.80
C SER A 386 8.62 -7.25 -2.56
N LEU A 387 7.60 -6.38 -2.57
CA LEU A 387 6.18 -6.73 -2.35
C LEU A 387 5.68 -7.78 -3.36
N VAL A 388 5.35 -8.97 -2.86
CA VAL A 388 4.75 -10.06 -3.64
C VAL A 388 3.22 -10.03 -3.52
N ALA A 389 2.70 -9.77 -2.32
CA ALA A 389 1.26 -9.68 -2.07
C ALA A 389 0.91 -8.78 -0.91
N LYS A 390 -0.32 -8.28 -0.91
CA LYS A 390 -0.99 -7.67 0.24
C LYS A 390 -1.99 -8.70 0.77
N LEU A 391 -1.78 -9.15 2.00
CA LEU A 391 -2.79 -9.93 2.71
C LEU A 391 -3.65 -8.97 3.51
N ILE A 392 -4.92 -8.85 3.14
CA ILE A 392 -5.89 -7.97 3.77
C ILE A 392 -6.91 -8.83 4.50
N VAL A 393 -7.13 -8.57 5.77
CA VAL A 393 -8.22 -9.18 6.53
C VAL A 393 -9.16 -8.14 7.10
N HIS A 394 -10.42 -8.55 7.28
CA HIS A 394 -11.50 -7.75 7.85
C HIS A 394 -12.27 -8.60 8.88
N GLY A 395 -12.80 -7.99 9.94
CA GLY A 395 -13.61 -8.66 10.95
C GLY A 395 -14.55 -7.72 11.69
N SER A 396 -15.41 -8.29 12.55
CA SER A 396 -16.38 -7.54 13.38
C SER A 396 -15.73 -6.52 14.31
N ASP A 397 -14.49 -6.79 14.71
CA ASP A 397 -13.69 -6.04 15.65
C ASP A 397 -12.20 -6.40 15.47
N ARG A 398 -11.33 -5.67 16.18
CA ARG A 398 -9.87 -5.85 16.11
C ARG A 398 -9.41 -7.25 16.55
N ALA A 399 -10.05 -7.87 17.54
CA ALA A 399 -9.65 -9.19 18.03
C ALA A 399 -10.03 -10.30 17.04
N GLU A 400 -11.19 -10.19 16.40
CA GLU A 400 -11.57 -11.08 15.30
C GLU A 400 -10.65 -10.88 14.07
N ALA A 401 -10.34 -9.63 13.71
CA ALA A 401 -9.41 -9.31 12.62
C ALA A 401 -8.00 -9.88 12.86
N ILE A 402 -7.44 -9.71 14.07
CA ILE A 402 -6.14 -10.32 14.46
C ILE A 402 -6.21 -11.85 14.38
N SER A 403 -7.29 -12.46 14.88
CA SER A 403 -7.46 -13.93 14.84
C SER A 403 -7.56 -14.46 13.41
N ARG A 404 -8.24 -13.72 12.53
CA ARG A 404 -8.36 -14.01 11.10
C ARG A 404 -7.02 -13.80 10.37
N ALA A 405 -6.24 -12.78 10.72
CA ALA A 405 -4.89 -12.55 10.21
C ALA A 405 -3.95 -13.73 10.56
N SER A 406 -3.90 -14.16 11.83
CA SER A 406 -3.06 -15.29 12.26
C SER A 406 -3.43 -16.58 11.54
N ARG A 407 -4.73 -16.82 11.32
CA ARG A 407 -5.25 -17.95 10.54
C ARG A 407 -4.82 -17.88 9.07
N ALA A 408 -5.02 -16.74 8.42
CA ALA A 408 -4.69 -16.56 7.01
C ALA A 408 -3.16 -16.61 6.73
N LEU A 409 -2.33 -16.02 7.58
CA LEU A 409 -0.86 -16.13 7.47
C LEU A 409 -0.36 -17.57 7.63
N ARG A 410 -0.99 -18.36 8.52
CA ARG A 410 -0.65 -19.77 8.71
C ARG A 410 -1.03 -20.63 7.51
N GLU A 411 -2.09 -20.26 6.79
CA GLU A 411 -2.55 -20.95 5.58
C GLU A 411 -1.74 -20.59 4.32
N PHE A 412 -1.21 -19.36 4.23
CA PHE A 412 -0.50 -18.87 3.05
C PHE A 412 0.75 -19.71 2.71
N VAL A 413 0.69 -20.44 1.60
CA VAL A 413 1.86 -21.12 1.02
C VAL A 413 2.53 -20.18 0.02
N LEU A 414 3.75 -19.74 0.31
CA LEU A 414 4.59 -19.00 -0.63
C LEU A 414 6.01 -19.56 -0.54
N VAL A 415 6.40 -20.38 -1.53
CA VAL A 415 7.64 -21.16 -1.51
C VAL A 415 8.54 -20.78 -2.67
N GLY A 416 9.77 -20.38 -2.36
CA GLY A 416 10.80 -19.95 -3.31
C GLY A 416 11.67 -18.88 -2.67
N PRO A 417 11.23 -17.61 -2.67
CA PRO A 417 11.76 -16.60 -1.75
C PRO A 417 11.42 -16.95 -0.29
N ALA A 418 12.30 -16.57 0.64
CA ALA A 418 11.92 -16.31 2.02
C ALA A 418 11.02 -15.08 2.07
N THR A 419 10.17 -14.96 3.10
CA THR A 419 9.15 -13.89 3.16
C THR A 419 8.98 -13.29 4.55
N THR A 420 8.23 -12.17 4.62
CA THR A 420 7.80 -11.54 5.87
C THR A 420 6.70 -12.29 6.64
N ILE A 421 6.11 -13.37 6.08
CA ILE A 421 5.01 -14.13 6.74
C ILE A 421 5.33 -14.54 8.19
N PRO A 422 6.50 -15.13 8.50
CA PRO A 422 6.85 -15.52 9.88
C PRO A 422 6.99 -14.32 10.83
N TYR A 423 7.39 -13.16 10.31
CA TYR A 423 7.54 -11.93 11.10
C TYR A 423 6.19 -11.28 11.40
N HIS A 424 5.28 -11.24 10.43
CA HIS A 424 3.90 -10.82 10.66
C HIS A 424 3.19 -11.71 11.69
N ARG A 425 3.43 -13.03 11.67
CA ARG A 425 2.92 -13.94 12.73
C ARG A 425 3.44 -13.58 14.12
N ALA A 426 4.72 -13.20 14.25
CA ALA A 426 5.29 -12.73 15.52
C ALA A 426 4.64 -11.43 16.02
N ILE A 427 4.35 -10.47 15.12
CA ILE A 427 3.66 -9.23 15.48
C ILE A 427 2.23 -9.51 16.00
N LEU A 428 1.46 -10.39 15.34
CA LEU A 428 0.09 -10.70 15.77
C LEU A 428 0.00 -11.45 17.10
N GLU A 429 1.07 -12.14 17.52
CA GLU A 429 1.15 -12.82 18.82
C GLU A 429 1.80 -11.96 19.92
N ASN A 430 2.38 -10.80 19.57
CA ASN A 430 2.95 -9.85 20.54
C ASN A 430 1.86 -9.18 21.40
N GLY A 431 2.12 -9.07 22.72
CA GLY A 431 1.16 -8.54 23.69
C GLY A 431 0.81 -7.06 23.46
N ASP A 432 1.81 -6.22 23.23
CA ASP A 432 1.64 -4.79 22.98
C ASP A 432 0.90 -4.50 21.67
N PHE A 433 1.20 -5.25 20.60
CA PHE A 433 0.42 -5.17 19.36
C PHE A 433 -1.06 -5.52 19.61
N ARG A 434 -1.34 -6.59 20.36
CA ARG A 434 -2.71 -7.02 20.69
C ARG A 434 -3.43 -6.02 21.62
N ALA A 435 -2.71 -5.37 22.53
CA ALA A 435 -3.21 -4.26 23.35
C ALA A 435 -3.43 -2.96 22.56
N GLY A 436 -2.78 -2.81 21.39
CA GLY A 436 -2.81 -1.58 20.60
C GLY A 436 -1.76 -0.56 21.01
N ASN A 437 -0.74 -0.96 21.79
CA ASN A 437 0.40 -0.16 22.22
C ASN A 437 1.43 0.00 21.08
N LEU A 438 1.10 0.83 20.09
CA LEU A 438 1.88 1.00 18.86
C LEU A 438 2.63 2.33 18.84
N SER A 439 3.77 2.35 18.16
CA SER A 439 4.53 3.55 17.78
C SER A 439 5.36 3.25 16.53
N THR A 440 5.89 4.27 15.84
CA THR A 440 6.82 4.09 14.70
C THR A 440 8.14 3.39 15.08
N ARG A 441 8.42 3.22 16.38
CA ARG A 441 9.56 2.47 16.91
C ARG A 441 9.23 1.02 17.25
N PHE A 442 7.99 0.56 17.11
CA PHE A 442 7.53 -0.75 17.59
C PHE A 442 8.47 -1.91 17.22
N ILE A 443 9.01 -1.93 16.00
CA ILE A 443 9.96 -2.98 15.53
C ILE A 443 11.33 -2.89 16.21
N GLU A 444 11.80 -1.68 16.53
CA GLU A 444 13.10 -1.42 17.16
C GLU A 444 13.05 -1.70 18.67
N ASP A 445 11.91 -1.38 19.30
CA ASP A 445 11.64 -1.63 20.72
C ASP A 445 11.31 -3.12 21.02
N HIS A 446 11.09 -3.96 19.99
CA HIS A 446 10.74 -5.38 20.12
C HIS A 446 11.71 -6.34 19.37
N PRO A 447 13.02 -6.37 19.69
CA PRO A 447 13.99 -7.26 19.03
C PRO A 447 13.64 -8.76 19.12
N GLN A 448 12.90 -9.18 20.15
CA GLN A 448 12.43 -10.56 20.36
C GLN A 448 11.51 -11.10 19.26
N LEU A 449 10.90 -10.22 18.44
CA LEU A 449 10.09 -10.62 17.28
C LEU A 449 10.91 -11.46 16.27
N ILE A 450 12.23 -11.25 16.18
CA ILE A 450 13.11 -12.04 15.31
C ILE A 450 13.21 -13.51 15.77
N GLU A 451 13.31 -13.75 17.08
CA GLU A 451 13.38 -15.12 17.63
C GLU A 451 12.03 -15.84 17.50
N GLN A 452 10.92 -15.13 17.71
CA GLN A 452 9.58 -15.65 17.45
C GLN A 452 9.39 -16.00 15.96
N ALA A 453 9.86 -15.13 15.05
CA ALA A 453 9.81 -15.37 13.61
C ALA A 453 10.64 -16.60 13.16
N LYS A 454 11.71 -16.98 13.87
CA LYS A 454 12.44 -18.24 13.59
C LYS A 454 11.56 -19.46 13.81
N THR A 455 10.79 -19.47 14.90
CA THR A 455 9.83 -20.56 15.20
C THR A 455 8.79 -20.66 14.08
N PHE A 456 8.19 -19.53 13.67
CA PHE A 456 7.17 -19.51 12.61
C PHE A 456 7.73 -19.75 11.20
N ALA A 457 9.04 -19.63 10.99
CA ALA A 457 9.70 -20.00 9.74
C ALA A 457 9.96 -21.52 9.63
N ALA A 458 9.89 -22.27 10.74
CA ALA A 458 9.94 -23.73 10.76
C ALA A 458 8.55 -24.39 10.63
N ASP A 459 7.47 -23.63 10.85
CA ASP A 459 6.09 -24.11 10.65
C ASP A 459 5.78 -24.30 9.16
N GLN A 460 5.39 -25.50 8.77
CA GLN A 460 4.81 -25.76 7.45
C GLN A 460 3.31 -25.45 7.45
N SER A 461 2.83 -24.66 6.45
CA SER A 461 1.39 -24.40 6.26
C SER A 461 0.60 -25.70 6.11
N PRO A 462 -0.63 -25.81 6.66
CA PRO A 462 -1.49 -26.97 6.47
C PRO A 462 -2.01 -27.12 5.04
N PHE A 463 -1.90 -26.07 4.20
CA PHE A 463 -2.22 -26.12 2.77
C PHE A 463 -0.99 -26.39 1.89
N ASP A 464 0.18 -26.61 2.48
CA ASP A 464 1.34 -27.06 1.72
C ASP A 464 1.22 -28.55 1.36
N TYR A 465 0.73 -28.83 0.15
CA TYR A 465 0.57 -30.17 -0.42
C TYR A 465 1.90 -30.89 -0.76
N ALA A 466 3.06 -30.43 -0.28
CA ALA A 466 4.29 -31.22 -0.35
C ALA A 466 4.16 -32.53 0.46
N PRO A 467 4.84 -33.60 0.06
CA PRO A 467 5.24 -34.64 1.02
C PRO A 467 6.01 -33.95 2.15
N ARG A 468 5.53 -34.06 3.39
CA ARG A 468 6.27 -33.56 4.55
C ARG A 468 7.64 -34.24 4.57
N SER A 469 8.70 -33.45 4.72
CA SER A 469 10.03 -34.02 5.00
C SER A 469 9.90 -34.87 6.26
N SER A 470 10.42 -36.10 6.23
CA SER A 470 10.07 -37.18 7.15
C SER A 470 10.59 -37.01 8.59
N CYS A 471 11.10 -35.82 8.94
CA CYS A 471 11.81 -35.51 10.16
C CYS A 471 11.01 -34.64 11.14
N CYS A 472 9.76 -35.01 11.47
CA CYS A 472 9.13 -34.65 12.76
C CYS A 472 7.86 -35.43 13.14
N ALA A 473 7.73 -36.70 12.75
CA ALA A 473 6.62 -37.56 13.17
C ALA A 473 6.78 -38.09 14.60
N ARG A 474 6.89 -37.20 15.61
CA ARG A 474 6.79 -37.55 17.04
C ARG A 474 5.38 -37.30 17.57
N THR A 475 4.42 -38.10 17.10
CA THR A 475 3.05 -38.16 17.63
C THR A 475 3.07 -38.61 19.09
N ARG A 476 2.92 -37.67 20.04
CA ARG A 476 2.66 -37.96 21.46
C ARG A 476 1.21 -38.43 21.67
N PHE A 477 0.87 -39.60 21.15
CA PHE A 477 -0.35 -40.33 21.55
C PHE A 477 0.06 -41.62 22.24
N GLY A 478 0.31 -41.52 23.55
CA GLY A 478 0.66 -42.65 24.40
C GLY A 478 -0.58 -43.45 24.79
N PHE A 479 -0.90 -44.48 24.01
CA PHE A 479 -1.74 -45.58 24.51
C PHE A 479 -0.88 -46.46 25.45
N PRO A 480 -1.34 -46.75 26.68
CA PRO A 480 -0.59 -47.58 27.61
C PRO A 480 -0.72 -49.07 27.23
N THR A 481 0.28 -49.61 26.54
CA THR A 481 0.40 -51.07 26.33
C THR A 481 1.02 -51.75 27.54
N ALA A 482 0.56 -52.97 27.85
CA ALA A 482 0.78 -53.59 29.15
C ALA A 482 2.18 -54.20 29.35
N SER A 483 2.68 -54.01 30.57
CA SER A 483 3.69 -54.79 31.30
C SER A 483 4.52 -55.88 30.59
N LYS A 484 5.84 -55.62 30.52
CA LYS A 484 6.93 -56.49 31.02
C LYS A 484 6.84 -58.01 30.74
N ARG A 485 7.82 -58.52 29.96
CA ARG A 485 9.04 -59.16 30.52
C ARG A 485 10.09 -59.41 29.43
N CYS A 486 11.35 -59.23 29.78
CA CYS A 486 12.52 -59.73 29.03
C CYS A 486 13.40 -60.53 29.99
N THR A 487 13.92 -61.67 29.53
CA THR A 487 14.98 -62.45 30.21
C THR A 487 15.84 -63.15 29.14
N PRO A 488 17.12 -62.77 28.95
CA PRO A 488 18.00 -63.40 27.96
C PRO A 488 18.87 -64.50 28.58
N SER A 489 19.12 -65.62 27.88
CA SER A 489 20.26 -66.50 28.21
C SER A 489 20.71 -67.48 27.10
N SER A 490 21.87 -67.19 26.51
CA SER A 490 22.95 -68.14 26.21
C SER A 490 22.94 -69.07 24.96
N ARG A 491 24.19 -69.34 24.52
CA ARG A 491 24.75 -70.49 23.76
C ARG A 491 24.61 -70.56 22.22
N ILE A 492 25.80 -70.40 21.61
CA ILE A 492 26.30 -70.79 20.27
C ILE A 492 26.87 -72.26 20.34
N PRO A 493 27.40 -72.95 19.28
CA PRO A 493 27.74 -72.54 17.90
C PRO A 493 27.47 -73.55 16.74
N THR A 494 27.93 -73.17 15.51
CA THR A 494 28.42 -73.99 14.36
C THR A 494 27.52 -74.92 13.54
N ARG A 495 27.49 -74.70 12.19
CA ARG A 495 28.12 -75.61 11.19
C ARG A 495 28.29 -74.95 9.79
N PRO A 496 29.38 -75.22 9.02
CA PRO A 496 29.56 -74.72 7.64
C PRO A 496 29.80 -75.81 6.55
N SER A 497 29.34 -75.57 5.32
CA SER A 497 29.67 -76.32 4.07
C SER A 497 29.06 -75.58 2.84
N SER A 498 29.82 -75.01 1.87
CA SER A 498 30.38 -75.63 0.65
C SER A 498 29.31 -76.04 -0.41
N SER A 499 29.42 -75.81 -1.74
CA SER A 499 30.52 -75.31 -2.60
C SER A 499 30.03 -74.93 -4.03
N ARG A 500 30.92 -74.37 -4.88
CA ARG A 500 30.83 -74.23 -6.37
C ARG A 500 29.75 -73.25 -6.90
N THR A 501 29.88 -72.57 -8.05
CA THR A 501 30.94 -72.56 -9.10
C THR A 501 31.09 -71.18 -9.78
N SER A 502 32.16 -70.99 -10.55
CA SER A 502 32.42 -69.87 -11.49
C SER A 502 33.30 -70.43 -12.64
N PRO A 503 33.81 -69.69 -13.67
CA PRO A 503 33.63 -68.26 -14.01
C PRO A 503 33.44 -67.93 -15.52
N THR A 504 33.13 -66.66 -15.82
CA THR A 504 33.67 -65.85 -16.95
C THR A 504 33.75 -64.40 -16.43
N ALA A 505 34.86 -63.65 -16.47
CA ALA A 505 35.77 -63.29 -17.58
C ALA A 505 35.05 -62.38 -18.61
N THR A 506 35.55 -61.19 -18.98
CA THR A 506 36.96 -60.72 -19.04
C THR A 506 37.12 -59.24 -18.62
N ARG A 507 38.36 -58.81 -18.31
CA ARG A 507 38.75 -57.42 -17.94
C ARG A 507 39.16 -56.57 -19.16
N CYS A 508 39.14 -55.25 -19.01
CA CYS A 508 40.28 -54.29 -19.21
C CYS A 508 39.72 -52.85 -19.35
N SER A 509 40.16 -51.75 -18.73
CA SER A 509 41.37 -51.27 -18.00
C SER A 509 42.19 -50.23 -18.78
N CYS A 510 42.19 -48.99 -18.26
CA CYS A 510 43.36 -48.05 -18.20
C CYS A 510 43.97 -47.50 -19.53
N ALA A 511 44.68 -46.36 -19.58
CA ALA A 511 44.76 -45.15 -18.72
C ALA A 511 45.64 -44.07 -19.43
N SER A 512 45.63 -42.80 -18.94
CA SER A 512 46.64 -41.72 -19.20
C SER A 512 46.82 -41.20 -20.66
N GLY A 513 47.39 -40.01 -20.93
CA GLY A 513 47.72 -38.86 -20.08
C GLY A 513 48.61 -37.77 -20.73
N ALA A 514 48.57 -36.55 -20.17
CA ALA A 514 49.66 -35.54 -20.08
C ALA A 514 50.24 -34.73 -21.30
N THR A 515 49.94 -33.41 -21.32
CA THR A 515 50.87 -32.23 -21.33
C THR A 515 51.48 -31.55 -22.59
N ARG A 516 51.59 -30.19 -22.49
CA ARG A 516 52.50 -29.18 -23.14
C ARG A 516 52.27 -28.83 -24.64
N GLY A 517 52.50 -27.58 -25.12
CA GLY A 517 52.66 -26.27 -24.43
C GLY A 517 53.37 -25.13 -25.22
N ARG A 518 53.24 -23.87 -24.72
CA ARG A 518 54.07 -22.64 -24.89
C ARG A 518 54.08 -21.76 -26.20
N ARG A 519 53.86 -20.44 -25.96
CA ARG A 519 54.45 -19.22 -26.63
C ARG A 519 53.95 -18.91 -28.07
N ARG A 520 54.11 -17.69 -28.64
CA ARG A 520 54.93 -16.47 -28.32
C ARG A 520 54.18 -15.14 -28.63
N ARG A 521 54.85 -13.97 -28.51
CA ARG A 521 54.30 -12.59 -28.66
C ARG A 521 54.37 -12.05 -30.11
N GLY A 522 53.54 -11.04 -30.42
CA GLY A 522 53.70 -10.08 -31.55
C GLY A 522 52.89 -8.79 -31.31
N ARG A 523 53.33 -7.63 -31.84
CA ARG A 523 52.68 -6.29 -31.64
C ARG A 523 53.13 -5.28 -32.72
N CYS A 524 52.19 -4.61 -33.39
CA CYS A 524 52.30 -3.33 -34.15
C CYS A 524 50.98 -3.10 -34.94
N LEU A 525 50.68 -1.95 -35.56
CA LEU A 525 50.64 -0.55 -35.11
C LEU A 525 49.99 0.31 -36.24
N ARG A 526 49.33 1.43 -35.89
CA ARG A 526 48.81 2.49 -36.84
C ARG A 526 47.65 2.05 -37.75
N GLU A 527 46.90 2.94 -38.43
CA GLU A 527 47.06 4.41 -38.68
C GLU A 527 45.72 5.20 -38.51
N ARG A 528 45.67 6.49 -38.91
CA ARG A 528 44.52 7.42 -38.83
C ARG A 528 44.23 8.11 -40.19
N SER A 529 42.96 8.37 -40.51
CA SER A 529 42.46 9.53 -41.32
C SER A 529 40.93 9.41 -41.49
N THR A 530 40.02 10.29 -41.03
CA THR A 530 39.75 11.75 -41.22
C THR A 530 38.96 12.13 -42.49
N ALA A 531 38.17 13.21 -42.37
CA ALA A 531 37.31 13.88 -43.38
C ALA A 531 36.00 13.15 -43.75
N THR A 532 34.76 13.67 -43.70
CA THR A 532 34.05 15.00 -43.58
C THR A 532 33.28 15.41 -44.85
N ARG A 533 32.22 16.22 -44.62
CA ARG A 533 31.28 16.87 -45.57
C ARG A 533 30.15 16.00 -46.16
N SER A 534 29.00 16.56 -46.56
CA SER A 534 28.23 17.76 -46.09
C SER A 534 26.93 17.93 -46.91
N ARG A 535 25.90 18.58 -46.32
CA ARG A 535 24.74 19.21 -47.02
C ARG A 535 23.77 18.25 -47.77
N SER A 536 22.54 18.62 -48.13
CA SER A 536 21.53 19.54 -47.54
C SER A 536 20.18 19.40 -48.31
N ARG A 537 19.11 20.04 -47.81
CA ARG A 537 17.77 20.29 -48.42
C ARG A 537 16.72 19.16 -48.40
N ALA A 538 15.69 19.40 -47.59
CA ALA A 538 14.27 19.24 -47.98
C ALA A 538 13.78 20.58 -48.63
N PRO A 539 12.49 20.82 -48.94
CA PRO A 539 11.29 19.96 -48.92
C PRO A 539 10.49 19.94 -50.24
N GLY A 540 9.31 19.31 -50.30
CA GLY A 540 8.39 19.52 -51.43
C GLY A 540 7.07 18.72 -51.45
N ALA A 541 5.96 19.45 -51.41
CA ALA A 541 4.62 19.13 -51.95
C ALA A 541 3.77 17.97 -51.37
N SER A 542 2.46 18.20 -51.43
CA SER A 542 1.35 17.33 -51.03
C SER A 542 0.38 17.09 -52.20
N TRP A 543 -0.63 16.23 -52.03
CA TRP A 543 -2.08 16.43 -52.29
C TRP A 543 -2.80 15.05 -52.39
N PRO A 544 -4.15 14.96 -52.24
CA PRO A 544 -4.84 13.75 -51.77
C PRO A 544 -5.94 13.20 -52.71
N ARG A 545 -6.48 12.00 -52.41
CA ARG A 545 -7.93 11.68 -52.30
C ARG A 545 -8.25 10.17 -52.22
N LYS A 546 -9.15 9.81 -51.29
CA LYS A 546 -10.18 8.76 -51.46
C LYS A 546 -11.38 9.40 -52.21
N PRO A 547 -12.33 8.67 -52.86
CA PRO A 547 -12.89 7.39 -52.39
C PRO A 547 -13.21 6.32 -53.46
N GLY A 548 -13.69 5.16 -52.99
CA GLY A 548 -14.34 4.12 -53.81
C GLY A 548 -15.09 3.11 -52.93
N TRP A 549 -16.38 2.90 -53.18
CA TRP A 549 -17.19 1.80 -52.61
C TRP A 549 -17.22 0.64 -53.60
N TRP A 550 -17.27 -0.61 -53.11
CA TRP A 550 -17.94 -1.73 -53.78
C TRP A 550 -18.54 -2.70 -52.75
N ARG A 551 -19.58 -3.43 -53.14
CA ARG A 551 -20.30 -4.45 -52.34
C ARG A 551 -20.37 -5.77 -53.11
N SER A 552 -20.54 -6.87 -52.37
CA SER A 552 -20.93 -8.23 -52.83
C SER A 552 -19.93 -8.96 -53.76
N ALA A 553 -19.96 -10.30 -53.90
CA ALA A 553 -20.97 -11.27 -53.44
C ALA A 553 -20.40 -12.66 -53.02
N THR A 554 -21.12 -13.32 -52.11
CA THR A 554 -21.41 -14.78 -52.02
C THR A 554 -20.38 -15.85 -52.44
N SER A 555 -19.99 -16.71 -51.49
CA SER A 555 -20.17 -18.19 -51.53
C SER A 555 -19.60 -18.87 -50.27
N SER A 556 -19.89 -20.14 -49.93
CA SER A 556 -21.19 -20.70 -49.48
C SER A 556 -21.09 -22.22 -49.20
N SER A 557 -20.69 -22.64 -48.00
CA SER A 557 -20.90 -23.99 -47.41
C SER A 557 -20.31 -24.01 -45.97
N ALA A 558 -20.86 -24.55 -44.88
CA ALA A 558 -22.06 -25.34 -44.51
C ALA A 558 -21.73 -26.76 -43.97
N TRP A 559 -22.56 -27.25 -43.03
CA TRP A 559 -22.46 -28.53 -42.29
C TRP A 559 -21.29 -28.60 -41.27
N CYS A 560 -21.40 -29.14 -40.05
CA CYS A 560 -22.52 -29.49 -39.14
C CYS A 560 -21.91 -29.75 -37.72
N THR A 561 -22.60 -29.92 -36.59
CA THR A 561 -24.03 -30.09 -36.20
C THR A 561 -24.27 -29.49 -34.80
N ALA A 562 -25.47 -29.59 -34.22
CA ALA A 562 -25.78 -29.30 -32.81
C ALA A 562 -26.77 -30.35 -32.23
N PRO A 563 -26.97 -30.40 -30.90
CA PRO A 563 -28.21 -30.91 -30.30
C PRO A 563 -29.00 -29.85 -29.51
N HIS A 564 -30.24 -30.19 -29.19
CA HIS A 564 -31.27 -29.31 -28.64
C HIS A 564 -31.15 -29.04 -27.11
N PHE A 565 -31.84 -28.13 -26.42
CA PHE A 565 -32.76 -26.97 -26.64
C PHE A 565 -33.89 -27.07 -25.58
N PHE A 566 -34.02 -26.11 -24.66
CA PHE A 566 -35.25 -25.90 -23.87
C PHE A 566 -35.21 -24.52 -23.16
N PRO A 567 -36.06 -23.55 -23.56
CA PRO A 567 -36.34 -22.33 -22.81
C PRO A 567 -37.66 -22.43 -22.02
N VAL A 568 -37.85 -21.54 -21.05
CA VAL A 568 -39.15 -21.32 -20.39
C VAL A 568 -39.44 -19.81 -20.41
N GLU A 569 -40.64 -19.43 -20.89
CA GLU A 569 -41.12 -18.05 -20.92
C GLU A 569 -42.35 -17.84 -19.99
N PRO A 570 -42.71 -16.58 -19.67
CA PRO A 570 -43.52 -16.27 -18.48
C PRO A 570 -45.03 -16.12 -18.76
N THR A 571 -45.83 -16.17 -17.69
CA THR A 571 -47.25 -15.76 -17.69
C THR A 571 -47.50 -14.58 -16.74
N SER A 572 -48.46 -13.73 -17.11
CA SER A 572 -48.68 -12.39 -16.55
C SER A 572 -49.82 -12.31 -15.52
N SER A 573 -49.72 -11.37 -14.57
CA SER A 573 -50.89 -10.61 -14.12
C SER A 573 -50.52 -9.23 -13.53
N TRP A 574 -51.11 -8.18 -14.11
CA TRP A 574 -51.27 -6.82 -13.54
C TRP A 574 -52.79 -6.61 -13.39
N PRO A 575 -53.29 -5.83 -12.40
CA PRO A 575 -53.40 -4.39 -12.65
C PRO A 575 -53.36 -3.44 -11.42
N LYS A 576 -53.01 -2.17 -11.70
CA LYS A 576 -53.63 -0.88 -11.27
C LYS A 576 -54.09 -0.72 -9.79
N SER A 577 -53.97 0.45 -9.14
CA SER A 577 -53.30 1.75 -9.40
C SER A 577 -53.58 2.66 -8.18
N TRP A 578 -52.92 3.83 -8.07
CA TRP A 578 -53.54 5.17 -7.90
C TRP A 578 -52.47 6.28 -7.70
N ARG A 579 -52.89 7.55 -7.60
CA ARG A 579 -52.03 8.74 -7.69
C ARG A 579 -52.17 9.70 -6.48
N SER A 580 -51.01 10.26 -6.08
CA SER A 580 -50.78 11.68 -5.76
C SER A 580 -51.14 12.28 -4.38
N ARG A 581 -50.49 13.43 -4.15
CA ARG A 581 -50.84 14.58 -3.27
C ARG A 581 -50.60 14.49 -1.76
N SER A 582 -49.41 14.97 -1.38
CA SER A 582 -49.21 16.20 -0.59
C SER A 582 -50.27 16.58 0.47
N GLY A 583 -49.86 16.58 1.75
CA GLY A 583 -50.57 17.27 2.83
C GLY A 583 -49.74 17.29 4.12
N ALA A 584 -49.52 18.46 4.70
CA ALA A 584 -48.76 18.62 5.95
C ALA A 584 -49.67 19.06 7.10
N ARG A 585 -49.50 18.49 8.31
CA ARG A 585 -49.69 19.19 9.61
C ARG A 585 -49.29 18.35 10.84
N ARG A 586 -48.32 18.90 11.59
CA ARG A 586 -48.29 19.13 13.06
C ARG A 586 -49.00 18.17 14.04
N HIS A 587 -48.22 17.75 15.06
CA HIS A 587 -48.59 17.42 16.46
C HIS A 587 -49.60 16.26 16.66
N THR A 588 -49.56 15.44 17.71
CA THR A 588 -49.10 15.65 19.10
C THR A 588 -48.37 14.43 19.69
N SER A 589 -47.78 14.59 20.88
CA SER A 589 -47.22 13.52 21.69
C SER A 589 -48.20 13.01 22.75
N ARG A 590 -48.21 11.70 23.04
CA ARG A 590 -48.34 11.21 24.43
C ARG A 590 -47.86 9.78 24.65
N THR A 591 -47.02 9.68 25.67
CA THR A 591 -46.53 8.51 26.40
C THR A 591 -47.59 7.48 26.81
N TRP A 592 -47.18 6.20 26.86
CA TRP A 592 -47.65 5.27 27.91
C TRP A 592 -46.68 5.27 29.11
N ARG A 593 -47.12 4.76 30.27
CA ARG A 593 -46.44 4.91 31.58
C ARG A 593 -46.73 3.71 32.50
N CYS A 594 -46.19 3.76 33.73
CA CYS A 594 -46.35 2.83 34.87
C CYS A 594 -45.38 1.61 34.82
N SER A 595 -44.86 1.09 35.94
CA SER A 595 -44.89 1.45 37.38
C SER A 595 -43.94 0.52 38.16
N ALA A 596 -43.40 0.80 39.36
CA ALA A 596 -43.34 1.98 40.23
C ALA A 596 -42.16 1.85 41.25
N CYS A 597 -41.95 2.86 42.09
CA CYS A 597 -40.97 2.89 43.21
C CYS A 597 -41.62 2.42 44.54
N PRO A 598 -40.89 2.26 45.66
CA PRO A 598 -40.70 3.42 46.55
C PRO A 598 -39.35 3.52 47.32
N SER A 599 -39.14 4.68 47.94
CA SER A 599 -38.01 5.07 48.83
C SER A 599 -38.56 5.26 50.28
N PRO A 600 -38.02 6.11 51.20
CA PRO A 600 -36.66 6.66 51.48
C PRO A 600 -36.26 6.60 53.00
N ARG A 601 -35.10 7.17 53.44
CA ARG A 601 -34.99 8.18 54.55
C ARG A 601 -33.56 8.63 55.01
N ARG A 602 -33.34 9.96 54.95
CA ARG A 602 -32.73 10.92 55.94
C ARG A 602 -31.32 10.75 56.61
N GLY A 603 -30.42 11.71 56.26
CA GLY A 603 -29.75 12.67 57.20
C GLY A 603 -28.34 12.37 57.77
N VAL A 604 -27.60 13.29 58.43
CA VAL A 604 -27.71 14.78 58.64
C VAL A 604 -26.40 15.34 59.31
N ARG A 605 -26.12 16.68 59.22
CA ARG A 605 -25.01 17.50 59.85
C ARG A 605 -23.61 17.36 59.18
N ARG A 606 -22.82 18.43 58.88
CA ARG A 606 -22.27 19.64 59.61
C ARG A 606 -21.05 19.30 60.50
N SER A 607 -19.96 20.10 60.57
CA SER A 607 -19.44 21.28 59.81
C SER A 607 -17.90 21.38 60.06
N THR A 608 -17.06 22.42 59.95
CA THR A 608 -17.08 23.92 59.83
C THR A 608 -15.62 24.35 59.48
N GLY A 609 -15.19 25.51 58.94
CA GLY A 609 -15.82 26.74 58.42
C GLY A 609 -15.11 28.04 58.91
N ARG A 610 -15.05 29.12 58.08
CA ARG A 610 -14.35 30.45 58.23
C ARG A 610 -12.95 30.53 57.60
N SER A 611 -12.38 31.67 57.15
CA SER A 611 -12.85 33.04 56.74
C SER A 611 -11.65 33.77 56.03
N SER A 612 -11.67 34.96 55.40
CA SER A 612 -12.56 36.15 55.39
C SER A 612 -12.31 37.08 54.17
N THR A 613 -13.34 37.79 53.70
CA THR A 613 -13.30 39.02 52.85
C THR A 613 -12.97 40.29 53.68
N PRO A 614 -12.78 41.55 53.16
CA PRO A 614 -13.41 42.24 51.99
C PRO A 614 -12.44 43.05 51.08
N GLY A 615 -12.85 43.76 50.00
CA GLY A 615 -14.14 43.89 49.29
C GLY A 615 -14.31 45.24 48.53
N ARG A 616 -15.47 45.45 47.87
CA ARG A 616 -15.94 46.66 47.12
C ARG A 616 -15.30 46.93 45.73
N SER A 617 -15.97 47.51 44.71
CA SER A 617 -17.43 47.76 44.49
C SER A 617 -17.80 48.29 43.08
N ARG A 618 -19.07 48.07 42.64
CA ARG A 618 -19.85 48.83 41.60
C ARG A 618 -19.39 48.68 40.12
N ARG A 619 -20.24 48.78 39.07
CA ARG A 619 -21.74 48.74 38.93
C ARG A 619 -22.19 48.52 37.44
N CYS A 620 -23.36 47.88 37.28
CA CYS A 620 -24.41 48.13 36.25
C CYS A 620 -24.29 47.68 34.77
N ALA A 621 -25.49 47.38 34.22
CA ALA A 621 -25.99 47.50 32.84
C ALA A 621 -25.93 46.30 31.85
N ALA A 622 -27.13 45.99 31.32
CA ALA A 622 -27.54 45.18 30.16
C ALA A 622 -29.05 45.55 29.90
N PRO A 623 -29.79 45.09 28.86
CA PRO A 623 -29.46 44.17 27.76
C PRO A 623 -29.80 44.79 26.35
N PRO A 624 -30.57 44.18 25.39
CA PRO A 624 -30.00 43.36 24.28
C PRO A 624 -30.54 43.62 22.84
N THR A 625 -29.89 43.00 21.84
CA THR A 625 -30.45 42.57 20.51
C THR A 625 -30.95 43.70 19.56
N PRO A 626 -31.29 43.47 18.25
CA PRO A 626 -31.57 42.21 17.53
C PRO A 626 -30.45 41.16 17.52
#